data_AF-A0A2D8BFU1-F1
#
_entry.id   AF-A0A2D8BFU1-F1
#
_cell.length_a   1.000
_cell.length_b   1.000
_cell.length_c   1.000
_cell.angle_alpha   90.00
_cell.angle_beta   90.00
_cell.angle_gamma   90.00
#
_symmetry.space_group_name_H-M   'P 1'
#
loop_
_entity.id
_entity.type
_entity.pdbx_description
1 polymer ?
#
loop_
_entity_poly.entity_id
_entity_poly.type
_entity_poly.pdbx_seq_one_letter_code
_entity_poly.pdbx_strand_id
1 'polypeptide(L)' 'PEIKKEFGIEYCNITRCCTEVCPAGIQITDDAIIQLKERVVDRYYDPLQRIWRTITRQKVRY' A
#
# COMPACT_ATOMS: atom_id res chain seq x y z
N PRO A 1 -9.20 -3.09 -1.33
CA PRO A 1 -9.28 -3.22 0.15
C PRO A 1 -8.45 -4.41 0.64
N GLU A 2 -8.45 -5.51 -0.13
CA GLU A 2 -7.67 -6.74 0.07
C GLU A 2 -6.18 -6.45 0.35
N ILE A 3 -5.53 -5.64 -0.48
CA ILE A 3 -4.10 -5.26 -0.31
C ILE A 3 -3.78 -4.72 1.08
N LYS A 4 -4.68 -3.91 1.67
CA LYS A 4 -4.48 -3.37 3.02
C LYS A 4 -4.81 -4.42 4.09
N LYS A 5 -5.97 -5.07 3.99
CA LYS A 5 -6.55 -5.90 5.06
C LYS A 5 -6.05 -7.34 5.07
N GLU A 6 -5.88 -7.96 3.91
CA GLU A 6 -5.49 -9.38 3.80
C GLU A 6 -3.97 -9.54 3.70
N PHE A 7 -3.30 -8.66 2.96
CA PHE A 7 -1.85 -8.76 2.74
C PHE A 7 -1.02 -8.00 3.78
N GLY A 8 -1.64 -7.19 4.64
CA GLY A 8 -0.95 -6.50 5.73
C GLY A 8 0.16 -5.54 5.28
N ILE A 9 0.12 -5.03 4.04
CA ILE A 9 1.17 -4.17 3.46
C ILE A 9 1.41 -2.88 4.27
N GLU A 10 0.42 -2.45 5.05
CA GLU A 10 0.55 -1.31 5.95
C GLU A 10 1.61 -1.54 7.04
N TYR A 11 1.80 -2.79 7.47
CA TYR A 11 2.79 -3.22 8.47
C TYR A 11 4.17 -3.53 7.88
N CYS A 12 4.34 -3.40 6.56
CA CYS A 12 5.63 -3.62 5.91
C CYS A 12 6.61 -2.47 6.19
N ASN A 13 7.83 -2.82 6.63
CA ASN A 13 8.92 -1.91 6.99
C ASN A 13 10.09 -1.91 6.00
N ILE A 14 9.95 -2.51 4.80
CA ILE A 14 10.99 -2.50 3.74
C ILE A 14 12.34 -3.06 4.27
N THR A 15 12.27 -4.11 5.10
CA THR A 15 13.44 -4.80 5.66
C THR A 15 13.92 -5.96 4.78
N ARG A 16 13.33 -6.14 3.59
CA ARG A 16 13.58 -7.28 2.67
C ARG A 16 13.28 -8.67 3.24
N CYS A 17 12.58 -8.78 4.37
CA CYS A 17 12.18 -10.08 4.95
C CYS A 17 11.31 -10.91 3.99
N CYS A 18 10.51 -10.26 3.14
CA CYS A 18 9.66 -10.93 2.15
C CYS A 18 10.47 -11.73 1.11
N THR A 19 11.69 -11.30 0.82
CA THR A 19 12.55 -11.92 -0.20
C THR A 19 13.17 -13.23 0.28
N GLU A 20 13.50 -13.31 1.57
CA GLU A 20 14.10 -14.50 2.18
C GLU A 20 13.08 -15.63 2.40
N VAL A 21 11.82 -15.26 2.68
CA VAL A 21 10.75 -16.22 3.02
C VAL A 21 9.90 -16.64 1.82
N CYS A 22 10.14 -16.06 0.63
CA CYS A 22 9.25 -16.28 -0.50
C CYS A 22 9.34 -17.72 -1.03
N PRO A 23 8.25 -18.53 -0.96
CA PRO A 23 8.29 -19.93 -1.38
C PRO A 23 8.42 -20.09 -2.91
N ALA A 24 8.11 -19.04 -3.67
CA ALA A 24 8.26 -19.02 -5.13
C ALA A 24 9.70 -18.66 -5.57
N GLY A 25 10.60 -18.31 -4.65
CA GLY A 25 11.98 -17.93 -4.97
C GLY A 25 12.11 -16.64 -5.81
N ILE A 26 11.07 -15.81 -5.83
CA ILE A 26 11.08 -14.54 -6.56
C ILE A 26 11.79 -13.45 -5.74
N GLN A 27 12.59 -12.64 -6.42
CA GLN A 27 13.26 -11.49 -5.82
C GLN A 27 12.30 -10.31 -5.77
N ILE A 28 11.69 -10.09 -4.61
CA ILE A 28 10.81 -8.95 -4.38
C ILE A 28 11.70 -7.71 -4.18
N THR A 29 11.50 -6.69 -5.01
CA THR A 29 12.24 -5.42 -4.91
C THR A 29 11.52 -4.44 -3.99
N ASP A 30 12.30 -3.59 -3.33
CA ASP A 30 11.76 -2.53 -2.48
C ASP A 30 10.91 -1.55 -3.31
N ASP A 31 11.30 -1.25 -4.56
CA ASP A 31 10.56 -0.37 -5.46
C ASP A 31 9.14 -0.89 -5.75
N ALA A 32 8.99 -2.21 -5.89
CA ALA A 32 7.68 -2.83 -6.07
C ALA A 32 6.81 -2.70 -4.80
N ILE A 33 7.41 -2.86 -3.62
CA ILE A 33 6.74 -2.71 -2.32
C ILE A 33 6.38 -1.23 -2.05
N ILE A 34 7.28 -0.29 -2.34
CA ILE A 34 7.07 1.14 -2.15
C ILE A 34 5.88 1.60 -2.98
N GLN A 35 5.80 1.23 -4.26
CA GLN A 35 4.65 1.56 -5.11
C GLN A 35 3.33 0.97 -4.60
N LEU A 36 3.36 -0.19 -3.95
CA LEU A 36 2.18 -0.75 -3.28
C LEU A 36 1.83 0.04 -2.01
N LYS A 37 2.83 0.42 -1.22
CA LYS A 37 2.66 1.15 0.03
C LYS A 37 2.15 2.58 -0.22
N GLU A 38 2.76 3.31 -1.15
CA GLU A 38 2.33 4.66 -1.55
C GLU A 38 0.85 4.68 -1.93
N ARG A 39 0.40 3.73 -2.78
CA ARG A 39 -1.03 3.60 -3.13
C ARG A 39 -1.95 3.38 -1.93
N VAL A 40 -1.49 2.68 -0.89
CA VAL A 40 -2.26 2.48 0.34
C VAL A 40 -2.22 3.74 1.22
N VAL A 41 -1.08 4.40 1.32
CA VAL A 41 -0.91 5.66 2.05
C VAL A 41 -1.79 6.75 1.44
N ASP A 42 -1.71 6.98 0.13
CA ASP A 42 -2.50 7.99 -0.58
C ASP A 42 -4.00 7.74 -0.51
N ARG A 43 -4.41 6.46 -0.47
CA ARG A 43 -5.83 6.10 -0.40
C ARG A 43 -6.41 6.29 0.99
N TYR A 44 -5.68 5.89 2.04
CA TYR A 44 -6.21 5.74 3.40
C TYR A 44 -5.66 6.72 4.44
N TYR A 45 -4.44 7.22 4.26
CA TYR A 45 -3.71 7.99 5.27
C TYR A 45 -3.44 9.43 4.86
N ASP A 46 -3.38 9.76 3.57
CA ASP A 46 -3.12 11.12 3.11
C ASP A 46 -4.29 12.08 3.46
N PRO A 47 -4.06 13.04 4.38
CA PRO A 47 -5.08 14.01 4.79
C PRO A 47 -5.43 15.00 3.68
N LEU A 48 -4.48 15.34 2.78
CA LEU A 48 -4.70 16.27 1.68
C LEU A 48 -5.65 15.65 0.66
N GLN A 49 -5.39 14.40 0.26
CA GLN A 49 -6.30 13.62 -0.57
C GLN A 49 -7.70 13.51 0.06
N ARG A 50 -7.79 13.29 1.38
CA ARG A 50 -9.09 13.22 2.08
C ARG A 50 -9.86 14.53 2.03
N ILE A 51 -9.20 15.65 2.30
CA ILE A 51 -9.81 16.98 2.22
C ILE A 51 -10.25 17.28 0.77
N TRP A 52 -9.38 17.02 -0.20
CA TRP A 52 -9.66 17.21 -1.62
C TRP A 52 -10.90 16.42 -2.07
N ARG A 53 -11.01 15.14 -1.70
CA ARG A 53 -12.17 14.29 -2.04
C ARG A 53 -13.45 14.78 -1.38
N THR A 54 -13.35 15.32 -0.16
CA THR A 54 -14.49 15.88 0.58
C THR A 54 -15.02 17.14 -0.12
N ILE A 55 -14.12 18.01 -0.59
CA ILE A 55 -14.46 19.23 -1.33
C ILE A 55 -15.02 18.88 -2.72
N THR A 56 -14.37 17.97 -3.44
CA THR A 56 -14.75 17.60 -4.82
C THR A 56 -15.90 16.59 -4.91
N ARG A 57 -16.46 16.13 -3.76
CA ARG A 57 -17.47 15.06 -3.67
C ARG A 57 -17.09 13.79 -4.45
N GLN A 58 -15.80 13.52 -4.67
CA GLN A 58 -15.35 12.31 -5.35
C GLN A 58 -15.61 11.09 -4.46
N LYS A 59 -16.44 10.15 -4.96
CA LYS A 59 -16.67 8.87 -4.29
C LYS A 59 -15.42 7.98 -4.42
N VAL A 60 -14.84 7.58 -3.29
CA VAL A 60 -13.75 6.61 -3.25
C VAL A 60 -14.31 5.23 -3.61
N ARG A 61 -13.96 4.68 -4.78
CA ARG A 61 -14.21 3.28 -5.13
C ARG A 61 -13.29 2.41 -4.27
N TYR A 62 -13.89 1.75 -3.29
CA TYR A 62 -13.23 0.71 -2.48
C TYR A 62 -13.11 -0.56 -3.30
#